data_AF-A0A7W7SZA3-F1
#
_entry.id   AF-A0A7W7SZA3-F1
#
_cell.length_a   1.000
_cell.length_b   1.000
_cell.length_c   1.000
_cell.angle_alpha   90.00
_cell.angle_beta   90.00
_cell.angle_gamma   90.00
#
_symmetry.space_group_name_H-M   'P 1'
#
loop_
_entity.id
_entity.type
_entity.pdbx_description
1 polymer ?
#
loop_
_entity_poly.entity_id
_entity_poly.type
_entity_poly.pdbx_seq_one_letter_code
_entity_poly.pdbx_strand_id
1 'polypeptide(L)'
;MLFYCQMRWNHEGRISLDELWEIEEEETRHAEETLNSGYCIGLWKVAGQKRVIAVVDAESAEELDRSVFRLPMREYLEFEVIWPLRDYLGFAEDVQNRYRPTDAETPAATPSGDPVGIPTGNRPVNLLGNNGFGVNGSGR
;
A
#
# COMPACT_ATOMS: atom_id res chain seq x y z
N MET A 1 11.81 -2.53 -7.36
CA MET A 1 10.82 -1.43 -7.40
C MET A 1 11.32 -0.32 -6.49
N LEU A 2 11.19 0.94 -6.89
CA LEU A 2 11.66 2.04 -6.07
C LEU A 2 10.61 2.50 -5.07
N PHE A 3 11.03 2.79 -3.84
CA PHE A 3 10.20 3.35 -2.79
C PHE A 3 10.86 4.61 -2.22
N TYR A 4 10.08 5.69 -2.11
CA TYR A 4 10.45 6.86 -1.31
C TYR A 4 10.02 6.62 0.13
N CYS A 5 10.95 6.75 1.07
CA CYS A 5 10.71 6.59 2.50
C CYS A 5 11.10 7.87 3.23
N GLN A 6 10.18 8.41 4.03
CA GLN A 6 10.46 9.51 4.95
C GLN A 6 10.24 9.04 6.38
N MET A 7 11.27 9.18 7.21
CA MET A 7 11.27 8.67 8.57
C MET A 7 11.64 9.75 9.57
N ARG A 8 10.93 9.78 10.70
CA ARG A 8 11.19 10.69 11.82
C ARG A 8 11.69 9.91 13.03
N TRP A 9 12.73 10.39 13.70
CA TRP A 9 13.14 9.85 14.99
C TRP A 9 12.12 10.25 16.06
N ASN A 10 11.53 9.25 16.70
CA ASN A 10 10.59 9.37 17.80
C ASN A 10 11.18 8.70 19.05
N HIS A 11 12.17 9.37 19.66
CA HIS A 11 12.95 8.86 20.78
C HIS A 11 12.67 9.59 22.11
N GLU A 12 11.88 10.67 22.09
CA GLU A 12 11.67 11.54 23.24
C GLU A 12 11.00 10.80 24.40
N GLY A 13 11.57 10.93 25.61
CA GLY A 13 11.11 10.22 26.80
C GLY A 13 11.37 8.71 26.80
N ARG A 14 12.04 8.17 25.77
CA ARG A 14 12.40 6.75 25.67
C ARG A 14 13.91 6.54 25.86
N ILE A 15 14.71 7.34 25.15
CA ILE A 15 16.19 7.34 25.25
C ILE A 15 16.73 8.76 25.21
N SER A 16 17.88 8.97 25.85
CA SER A 16 18.66 10.19 25.80
C SER A 16 19.25 10.43 24.40
N LEU A 17 19.81 11.62 24.19
CA LEU A 17 20.46 11.95 22.93
C LEU A 17 21.78 11.18 22.74
N ASP A 18 22.51 10.94 23.83
CA ASP A 18 23.77 10.17 23.78
C ASP A 18 23.48 8.69 23.43
N GLU A 19 22.47 8.09 24.06
CA GLU A 19 22.02 6.72 23.71
C GLU A 19 21.53 6.63 22.25
N LEU A 20 20.84 7.67 21.76
CA LEU A 20 20.44 7.73 20.35
C LEU A 20 21.66 7.73 19.42
N TRP A 21 22.73 8.44 19.77
CA TRP A 21 23.96 8.45 18.97
C TRP A 21 24.68 7.10 18.97
N GLU A 22 24.72 6.40 20.10
CA GLU A 22 25.28 5.05 20.15
C GLU A 22 24.52 4.08 19.22
N ILE A 23 23.18 4.14 19.21
CA ILE A 23 22.37 3.32 18.30
C ILE A 23 22.55 3.74 16.85
N GLU A 24 22.64 5.04 16.56
CA GLU A 24 22.89 5.54 15.20
C GLU A 24 24.29 5.17 14.68
N GLU A 25 25.31 5.06 15.55
CA GLU A 25 26.63 4.52 15.15
C GLU A 25 26.53 3.05 14.74
N GLU A 26 25.70 2.26 15.42
CA GLU A 26 25.42 0.87 15.03
C GLU A 26 24.62 0.79 13.72
N GLU A 27 23.59 1.63 13.57
CA GLU A 27 22.77 1.74 12.37
C GLU A 27 23.60 2.17 11.16
N THR A 28 24.52 3.12 11.33
CA THR A 28 25.40 3.62 10.26
C THR A 28 26.22 2.50 9.64
N ARG A 29 26.70 1.55 10.46
CA ARG A 29 27.45 0.38 9.97
C ARG A 29 26.60 -0.53 9.09
N HIS A 30 25.34 -0.75 9.45
CA HIS A 30 24.39 -1.51 8.65
C HIS A 30 23.93 -0.74 7.40
N ALA A 31 23.81 0.58 7.51
CA ALA A 31 23.45 1.45 6.40
C ALA A 31 24.55 1.44 5.31
N GLU A 32 25.83 1.41 5.69
CA GLU A 32 26.93 1.25 4.74
C GLU A 32 26.83 -0.05 3.95
N GLU A 33 26.54 -1.17 4.60
CA GLU A 33 26.32 -2.46 3.92
C GLU A 33 25.12 -2.41 2.97
N THR A 34 24.05 -1.75 3.38
CA THR A 34 22.80 -1.63 2.60
C THR A 34 22.94 -0.68 1.40
N LEU A 35 23.74 0.37 1.53
CA LEU A 35 24.12 1.26 0.41
C LEU A 35 25.02 0.50 -0.56
N ASN A 36 25.98 -0.26 -0.06
CA ASN A 36 26.92 -1.03 -0.88
C ASN A 36 26.26 -2.22 -1.61
N SER A 37 25.17 -2.78 -1.06
CA SER A 37 24.40 -3.85 -1.70
C SER A 37 23.55 -3.34 -2.87
N GLY A 38 23.36 -2.02 -3.00
CA GLY A 38 22.48 -1.41 -3.99
C GLY A 38 21.00 -1.43 -3.61
N TYR A 39 20.64 -1.98 -2.44
CA TYR A 39 19.25 -1.96 -1.94
C TYR A 39 18.81 -0.54 -1.58
N CYS A 40 19.69 0.27 -0.98
CA CYS A 40 19.42 1.70 -0.78
C CYS A 40 20.09 2.51 -1.89
N ILE A 41 19.28 3.11 -2.76
CA ILE A 41 19.75 3.98 -3.86
C ILE A 41 20.33 5.29 -3.30
N GLY A 42 19.80 5.75 -2.18
CA GLY A 42 20.35 6.87 -1.46
C GLY A 42 19.67 7.09 -0.13
N LEU A 43 20.44 7.61 0.82
CA LEU A 43 20.04 7.90 2.18
C LEU A 43 20.53 9.30 2.54
N TRP A 44 19.64 10.15 3.04
CA TRP A 44 19.96 11.54 3.38
C TRP A 44 19.43 11.91 4.76
N LYS A 45 20.32 12.47 5.57
CA LYS A 45 19.95 13.15 6.80
C LYS A 45 19.35 14.52 6.47
N VAL A 46 18.13 14.78 6.92
CA VAL A 46 17.53 16.13 6.80
C VAL A 46 18.21 17.06 7.81
N ALA A 47 18.81 18.14 7.31
CA ALA A 47 19.58 19.08 8.12
C ALA A 47 18.72 19.74 9.20
N GLY A 48 19.21 19.74 10.45
CA GLY A 48 18.57 20.39 11.59
C GLY A 48 17.25 19.77 12.06
N GLN A 49 16.84 18.62 11.51
CA GLN A 49 15.58 17.95 11.86
C GLN A 49 15.85 16.55 12.39
N LYS A 50 14.94 15.98 13.16
CA LYS A 50 14.97 14.55 13.56
C LYS A 50 14.43 13.66 12.44
N ARG A 51 14.93 13.81 11.21
CA ARG A 51 14.36 13.18 10.01
C ARG A 51 15.44 12.65 9.05
N VAL A 52 15.12 11.53 8.41
CA VAL A 52 15.92 10.87 7.37
C VAL A 52 15.02 10.57 6.18
N ILE A 53 15.57 10.66 4.97
CA ILE A 53 14.90 10.32 3.72
C ILE A 53 15.71 9.24 3.03
N ALA A 54 15.05 8.23 2.50
CA ALA A 54 15.68 7.18 1.72
C ALA A 54 14.92 6.93 0.40
N VAL A 55 15.67 6.52 -0.62
CA VAL A 55 15.12 5.82 -1.79
C VAL A 55 15.66 4.40 -1.78
N VAL A 56 14.76 3.43 -1.79
CA VAL A 56 15.07 2.00 -1.65
C VAL A 56 14.59 1.25 -2.88
N ASP A 57 15.39 0.32 -3.39
CA ASP A 57 15.01 -0.62 -4.43
C ASP A 57 14.69 -1.99 -3.82
N ALA A 58 13.40 -2.30 -3.71
CA ALA A 58 12.88 -3.57 -3.19
C ALA A 58 12.04 -4.28 -4.25
N GLU A 59 12.14 -5.60 -4.35
CA GLU A 59 11.39 -6.46 -5.25
C GLU A 59 9.87 -6.32 -5.06
N SER A 60 9.41 -6.12 -3.83
CA SER A 60 7.99 -5.94 -3.50
C SER A 60 7.76 -5.14 -2.21
N ALA A 61 6.51 -4.78 -1.95
CA ALA A 61 6.12 -4.13 -0.68
C ALA A 61 6.38 -5.06 0.52
N GLU A 62 6.20 -6.37 0.38
CA GLU A 62 6.46 -7.35 1.44
C GLU A 62 7.95 -7.51 1.74
N GLU A 63 8.82 -7.32 0.75
CA GLU A 63 10.27 -7.28 0.99
C GLU A 63 10.64 -5.98 1.73
N LEU A 64 10.12 -4.83 1.29
CA LEU A 64 10.31 -3.55 1.99
C LEU A 64 9.89 -3.65 3.45
N ASP A 65 8.69 -4.18 3.73
CA ASP A 65 8.20 -4.34 5.10
C ASP A 65 9.16 -5.18 5.94
N ARG A 66 9.59 -6.33 5.43
CA ARG A 66 10.54 -7.21 6.14
C ARG A 66 11.87 -6.51 6.43
N SER A 67 12.37 -5.70 5.51
CA SER A 67 13.58 -4.91 5.72
C SER A 67 13.37 -3.84 6.77
N VAL A 68 12.26 -3.09 6.71
CA VAL A 68 11.91 -2.06 7.70
C VAL A 68 11.83 -2.65 9.10
N PHE A 69 11.17 -3.79 9.28
CA PHE A 69 11.04 -4.44 10.60
C PHE A 69 12.33 -5.08 11.13
N ARG A 70 13.40 -5.13 10.33
CA ARG A 70 14.73 -5.61 10.75
C ARG A 70 15.70 -4.48 11.12
N LEU A 71 15.32 -3.22 10.89
CA LEU A 71 16.19 -2.08 11.22
C LEU A 71 16.41 -2.02 12.74
N PRO A 72 17.68 -1.91 13.22
CA PRO A 72 17.97 -1.70 14.64
C PRO A 72 17.21 -0.49 15.22
N MET A 73 17.10 0.60 14.46
CA MET A 73 16.37 1.81 14.82
C MET A 73 14.84 1.72 14.68
N ARG A 74 14.26 0.57 14.28
CA ARG A 74 12.82 0.46 13.95
C ARG A 74 11.90 0.95 15.06
N GLU A 75 12.23 0.66 16.32
CA GLU A 75 11.42 1.06 17.49
C GLU A 75 11.41 2.56 17.73
N TYR A 76 12.41 3.28 17.22
CA TYR A 76 12.59 4.72 17.36
C TYR A 76 12.33 5.49 16.07
N LEU A 77 12.01 4.79 14.98
CA LEU A 77 11.64 5.37 13.68
C LEU A 77 10.14 5.33 13.48
N GLU A 78 9.59 6.50 13.15
CA GLU A 78 8.25 6.64 12.62
C GLU A 78 8.34 6.83 11.10
N PHE A 79 7.75 5.92 10.34
CA PHE A 79 7.61 6.05 8.89
C PHE A 79 6.41 6.95 8.60
N GLU A 80 6.67 8.21 8.27
CA GLU A 80 5.63 9.20 7.98
C GLU A 80 5.07 9.02 6.56
N VAL A 81 5.92 8.60 5.63
CA VAL A 81 5.58 8.41 4.22
C VAL A 81 6.34 7.21 3.66
N ILE A 82 5.61 6.34 2.96
CA ILE A 82 6.16 5.33 2.04
C ILE A 82 5.37 5.42 0.74
N TRP A 83 6.05 5.76 -0.36
CA TRP A 83 5.43 5.84 -1.68
C TRP A 83 6.16 4.95 -2.69
N PRO A 84 5.44 4.07 -3.42
CA PRO A 84 6.02 3.42 -4.58
C PRO A 84 6.30 4.46 -5.66
N LEU A 85 7.48 4.38 -6.25
CA LEU A 85 7.93 5.22 -7.35
C LEU A 85 7.96 4.39 -8.63
N ARG A 86 7.56 5.01 -9.75
CA ARG A 86 7.76 4.47 -11.08
C ARG A 86 8.84 5.25 -11.81
N ASP A 87 9.49 4.61 -12.78
CA ASP A 87 10.45 5.29 -13.66
C ASP A 87 9.75 6.35 -14.52
N TYR A 88 10.47 7.47 -14.74
CA TYR A 88 9.96 8.60 -15.49
C TYR A 88 9.90 8.33 -17.00
N LEU A 89 10.85 7.57 -17.56
CA LEU A 89 10.85 7.24 -18.99
C LEU A 89 9.67 6.33 -19.32
N GLY A 90 9.38 5.33 -18.48
CA GLY A 90 8.16 4.53 -18.63
C GLY A 90 6.88 5.37 -18.55
N PHE A 91 6.84 6.40 -17.69
CA PHE A 91 5.74 7.37 -17.70
C PHE A 91 5.69 8.17 -19.02
N ALA A 92 6.84 8.64 -19.51
CA ALA A 92 6.93 9.40 -20.76
C ALA A 92 6.46 8.59 -21.97
N GLU A 93 6.75 7.29 -22.01
CA GLU A 93 6.25 6.35 -23.01
C GLU A 93 4.72 6.26 -22.99
N ASP A 94 4.11 6.08 -21.81
CA ASP A 94 2.65 6.08 -21.65
C ASP A 94 2.03 7.40 -22.13
N VAL A 95 2.65 8.54 -21.79
CA VAL A 95 2.20 9.86 -22.24
C VAL A 95 2.27 9.98 -23.76
N GLN A 96 3.36 9.53 -24.39
CA GLN A 96 3.49 9.52 -25.85
C GLN A 96 2.42 8.65 -26.52
N ASN A 97 2.10 7.51 -25.90
CA ASN A 97 1.01 6.62 -26.33
C ASN A 97 -0.39 7.11 -25.92
N ARG A 98 -0.50 8.28 -25.26
CA ARG A 98 -1.75 8.85 -24.76
C ARG A 98 -2.53 7.87 -23.86
N TYR A 99 -1.82 7.05 -23.08
CA TYR A 99 -2.41 6.01 -22.22
C TYR A 99 -3.39 5.08 -22.93
N ARG A 100 -3.17 4.82 -24.23
CA ARG A 100 -3.95 3.80 -24.92
C ARG A 100 -3.53 2.42 -24.40
N PRO A 101 -4.48 1.51 -24.13
CA PRO A 101 -4.15 0.15 -23.72
C PRO A 101 -3.18 -0.48 -24.72
N THR A 102 -2.14 -1.11 -24.21
CA THR A 102 -1.26 -1.93 -25.06
C THR A 102 -1.95 -3.27 -25.31
N ASP A 103 -1.55 -3.99 -26.37
CA ASP A 103 -2.12 -5.31 -26.68
C ASP A 103 -1.91 -6.32 -25.53
N ALA A 104 -0.94 -6.09 -24.63
CA ALA A 104 -0.70 -6.86 -23.42
C ALA A 104 -1.74 -6.62 -22.29
N GLU A 105 -2.43 -5.48 -22.30
CA GLU A 105 -3.52 -5.15 -21.36
C GLU A 105 -4.90 -5.51 -21.91
N THR A 106 -5.01 -5.89 -23.18
CA THR A 106 -6.27 -6.42 -23.71
C THR A 106 -6.45 -7.83 -23.15
N PRO A 107 -7.38 -8.07 -22.21
CA PRO A 107 -7.64 -9.43 -21.78
C PRO A 107 -8.02 -10.24 -23.02
N ALA A 108 -7.34 -11.37 -23.23
CA ALA A 108 -7.68 -12.31 -24.28
C ALA A 108 -9.19 -12.52 -24.23
N ALA A 109 -9.89 -12.19 -25.33
CA ALA A 109 -11.33 -12.28 -25.41
C ALA A 109 -11.77 -13.64 -24.87
N THR A 110 -12.53 -13.65 -23.77
CA THR A 110 -13.12 -14.86 -23.22
C THR A 110 -13.85 -15.56 -24.36
N PRO A 111 -13.50 -16.81 -24.72
CA PRO A 111 -14.24 -17.52 -25.76
C PRO A 111 -15.70 -17.53 -25.31
N SER A 112 -16.58 -17.01 -26.17
CA SER A 112 -18.02 -16.98 -25.93
C SER A 112 -18.50 -18.41 -25.80
N GLY A 113 -18.61 -18.90 -24.56
CA GLY A 113 -19.35 -20.12 -24.27
C GLY A 113 -20.81 -19.87 -24.61
N ASP A 114 -21.37 -20.70 -25.47
CA ASP A 114 -22.79 -20.67 -25.81
C ASP A 114 -23.64 -20.65 -24.52
N PRO A 115 -24.69 -19.82 -24.44
CA PRO A 115 -25.54 -19.79 -23.27
C PRO A 115 -26.27 -21.13 -23.15
N VAL A 116 -25.96 -21.88 -22.10
CA VAL A 116 -26.74 -23.05 -21.68
C VAL A 116 -28.17 -22.58 -21.43
N GLY A 117 -29.10 -23.02 -22.27
CA GLY A 117 -30.50 -22.63 -22.22
C GLY A 117 -31.15 -22.97 -20.89
N ILE A 118 -31.65 -21.96 -20.20
CA ILE A 118 -32.54 -22.14 -19.04
C ILE A 118 -33.97 -22.27 -19.60
N PRO A 119 -34.72 -23.35 -19.30
CA PRO A 119 -36.10 -23.45 -19.75
C PRO A 119 -36.98 -22.46 -18.98
N THR A 120 -37.68 -21.61 -19.72
CA THR A 120 -38.65 -20.64 -19.21
C THR A 120 -39.86 -21.34 -18.58
N GLY A 121 -39.88 -21.43 -17.25
CA GLY A 121 -41.03 -21.86 -16.47
C GLY A 121 -41.91 -20.69 -16.08
N ASN A 122 -43.03 -20.52 -16.79
CA ASN A 122 -44.07 -19.52 -16.56
C ASN A 122 -44.71 -19.67 -15.16
N ARG A 123 -44.72 -18.62 -14.34
CA ARG A 123 -45.70 -18.45 -13.24
C ARG A 123 -46.11 -16.98 -13.09
N PRO A 124 -47.40 -16.64 -13.21
CA PRO A 124 -47.87 -15.29 -12.96
C PRO A 124 -48.01 -15.02 -11.45
N VAL A 125 -47.63 -13.81 -11.04
CA VAL A 125 -47.79 -13.29 -9.68
C VAL A 125 -49.22 -12.78 -9.53
N ASN A 126 -50.06 -13.46 -8.74
CA ASN A 126 -51.33 -12.91 -8.28
C ASN A 126 -51.15 -12.35 -6.88
N LEU A 127 -51.15 -11.02 -6.78
CA LEU A 127 -51.14 -10.25 -5.54
C LEU A 127 -52.58 -9.82 -5.24
N LEU A 128 -53.34 -10.64 -4.50
CA LEU A 128 -54.63 -10.26 -3.92
C LEU A 128 -54.87 -10.97 -2.58
N GLY A 129 -54.93 -10.18 -1.51
CA GLY A 129 -56.09 -10.11 -0.61
C GLY A 129 -56.19 -11.02 0.63
N ASN A 130 -56.42 -10.34 1.78
CA ASN A 130 -57.13 -10.78 3.00
C ASN A 130 -56.46 -11.84 3.90
N ASN A 131 -56.55 -11.84 5.24
CA ASN A 131 -57.17 -11.06 6.33
C ASN A 131 -56.39 -11.48 7.60
N GLY A 132 -56.07 -10.67 8.61
CA GLY A 132 -56.98 -9.95 9.50
C GLY A 132 -56.99 -10.60 10.89
N PHE A 133 -56.45 -9.95 11.92
CA PHE A 133 -56.67 -10.11 13.37
C PHE A 133 -55.89 -8.98 14.06
N GLY A 134 -56.39 -8.13 14.96
CA GLY A 134 -57.70 -7.96 15.55
C GLY A 134 -57.67 -6.84 16.61
N VAL A 135 -58.79 -6.12 16.70
CA VAL A 135 -59.45 -5.54 17.89
C VAL A 135 -58.83 -4.33 18.63
N ASN A 136 -59.60 -3.24 18.58
CA ASN A 136 -59.53 -2.02 19.38
C ASN A 136 -59.92 -2.26 20.86
N GLY A 137 -59.24 -1.56 21.78
CA GLY A 137 -59.73 -1.30 23.14
C GLY A 137 -59.61 0.20 23.46
N SER A 138 -60.74 0.88 23.58
CA SER A 138 -60.88 2.31 23.89
C SER A 138 -61.44 2.53 25.30
N GLY A 139 -60.96 3.58 25.99
CA GLY A 139 -61.56 4.19 27.18
C GLY A 139 -60.89 3.75 28.48
N ARG A 140 -60.53 4.61 29.43
CA ARG A 140 -60.79 6.04 29.69
C ARG A 140 -59.61 6.60 30.46
#